data_AF-A0AAJ1ZFM0-F1
#
_entry.id   AF-A0AAJ1ZFM0-F1
#
_cell.length_a   1.000
_cell.length_b   1.000
_cell.length_c   1.000
_cell.angle_alpha   90.00
_cell.angle_beta   90.00
_cell.angle_gamma   90.00
#
_symmetry.space_group_name_H-M   'P 1'
#
loop_
_entity.id
_entity.type
_entity.pdbx_description
1 polymer ?
#
loop_
_entity_poly.entity_id
_entity_poly.type
_entity_poly.pdbx_seq_one_letter_code
_entity_poly.pdbx_strand_id
1 'polypeptide(L)'
;MATVDDLRGPDDKAHSTADRLREMLVERGPSIVESVLVDEAGGVVLSLSRGFRLVVIPDGIEGDEDWRFFAPGVNAAHLVIEDGAVAPESFD
;
A
#
# COMPACT_ATOMS: atom_id res chain seq x y z
N MET A 1 14.27 -2.61 -9.23
CA MET A 1 12.94 -2.22 -8.72
C MET A 1 12.00 -3.34 -9.11
N ALA A 2 11.29 -3.96 -8.17
CA ALA A 2 10.22 -4.90 -8.53
C ALA A 2 9.02 -4.08 -9.01
N THR A 3 8.39 -4.51 -10.09
CA THR A 3 7.25 -3.86 -10.73
C THR A 3 6.04 -4.80 -10.76
N VAL A 4 4.87 -4.27 -11.11
CA VAL A 4 3.66 -5.10 -11.32
C VAL A 4 3.92 -6.20 -12.35
N ASP A 5 4.73 -5.93 -13.38
CA ASP A 5 5.08 -6.90 -14.42
C ASP A 5 5.97 -8.05 -13.91
N ASP A 6 6.69 -7.83 -12.81
CA ASP A 6 7.48 -8.89 -12.17
C ASP A 6 6.59 -9.84 -11.36
N LEU A 7 5.46 -9.35 -10.85
CA LEU A 7 4.49 -10.12 -10.07
C LEU A 7 3.39 -10.73 -10.94
N ARG A 8 3.07 -10.14 -12.09
CA ARG A 8 2.11 -10.66 -13.09
C ARG A 8 2.75 -11.57 -14.15
N GLY A 9 4.06 -11.80 -14.05
CA GLY A 9 4.79 -12.69 -14.95
C GLY A 9 4.49 -14.18 -14.69
N PRO A 10 5.17 -15.09 -15.40
CA PRO A 10 5.07 -16.53 -15.18
C PRO A 10 5.36 -16.89 -13.71
N ASP A 11 4.73 -17.96 -13.21
CA ASP A 11 4.78 -18.39 -11.80
C ASP A 11 6.19 -18.37 -11.20
N ASP A 12 7.20 -18.91 -11.89
CA ASP A 12 8.59 -18.92 -11.41
C ASP A 12 9.17 -17.51 -11.20
N LYS A 13 8.84 -16.58 -12.09
CA LYS A 13 9.28 -15.17 -12.01
C LYS A 13 8.53 -14.43 -10.89
N ALA A 14 7.23 -14.65 -10.77
CA ALA A 14 6.42 -14.09 -9.70
C ALA A 14 6.88 -14.59 -8.33
N HIS A 15 7.14 -15.89 -8.20
CA HIS A 15 7.60 -16.55 -6.98
C HIS A 15 8.97 -16.03 -6.55
N SER A 16 9.96 -16.03 -7.45
CA SER A 16 11.29 -15.50 -7.14
C SER A 16 11.29 -14.00 -6.79
N THR A 17 10.39 -13.23 -7.39
CA THR A 17 10.20 -11.81 -7.05
C THR A 17 9.60 -11.65 -5.65
N ALA A 18 8.59 -12.46 -5.32
CA ALA A 18 7.97 -12.46 -3.99
C ALA A 18 8.94 -12.88 -2.89
N ASP A 19 9.75 -13.93 -3.11
CA ASP A 19 10.77 -14.38 -2.16
C ASP A 19 11.81 -13.29 -1.91
N ARG A 20 12.26 -12.61 -2.96
CA ARG A 20 13.19 -11.48 -2.84
C ARG A 20 12.58 -10.32 -2.04
N LEU A 21 11.31 -9.99 -2.28
CA LEU A 21 10.61 -8.96 -1.50
C LEU A 21 10.49 -9.37 -0.03
N ARG A 22 10.18 -10.64 0.24
CA ARG A 22 10.11 -11.20 1.59
C ARG A 22 11.45 -11.12 2.31
N GLU A 23 12.55 -11.54 1.67
CA GLU A 23 13.89 -11.45 2.25
C GLU A 23 14.24 -9.99 2.62
N MET A 24 13.89 -9.05 1.73
CA MET A 24 14.22 -7.64 1.88
C MET A 24 13.38 -6.93 2.96
N LEU A 25 12.07 -7.21 3.02
CA LEU A 25 11.11 -6.46 3.84
C LEU A 25 10.76 -7.15 5.17
N VAL A 26 10.91 -8.47 5.26
CA VAL A 26 10.44 -9.26 6.42
C VAL A 26 11.62 -9.89 7.16
N GLU A 27 12.49 -10.61 6.45
CA GLU A 27 13.48 -11.49 7.09
C GLU A 27 14.63 -10.73 7.73
N ARG A 28 14.88 -9.50 7.28
CA ARG A 28 15.87 -8.61 7.91
C ARG A 28 15.30 -7.92 9.17
N GLY A 29 14.10 -8.27 9.62
CA GLY A 29 13.40 -7.62 10.73
C GLY A 29 12.55 -6.43 10.25
N PRO A 30 11.70 -5.88 11.13
CA PRO A 30 10.65 -4.94 10.75
C PRO A 30 11.21 -3.70 10.06
N SER A 31 10.58 -3.33 8.95
CA SER A 31 10.82 -2.05 8.29
C SER A 31 10.15 -0.93 9.07
N ILE A 32 10.93 0.08 9.47
CA ILE A 32 10.42 1.27 10.15
C ILE A 32 10.00 2.28 9.09
N VAL A 33 8.81 2.86 9.21
CA VAL A 33 8.40 4.00 8.37
C VAL A 33 9.15 5.24 8.86
N GLU A 34 9.99 5.81 8.02
CA GLU A 34 10.81 7.00 8.32
C GLU A 34 10.11 8.29 7.88
N SER A 35 9.35 8.26 6.78
CA SER A 35 8.54 9.39 6.32
C SER A 35 7.34 8.94 5.49
N VAL A 36 6.31 9.76 5.46
CA VAL A 36 5.14 9.61 4.59
C VAL A 36 5.02 10.88 3.75
N LEU A 37 4.88 10.72 2.44
CA LEU A 37 4.51 11.78 1.51
C LEU A 37 3.21 11.39 0.82
N VAL A 38 2.36 12.37 0.58
CA VAL A 38 1.08 12.21 -0.14
C VAL A 38 1.10 13.18 -1.32
N ASP A 39 0.60 12.74 -2.46
CA ASP A 39 0.44 13.59 -3.64
C ASP A 39 -1.01 14.06 -3.85
N GLU A 40 -1.21 15.00 -4.78
CA GLU A 40 -2.52 15.59 -5.08
C GLU A 40 -3.51 14.59 -5.68
N ALA A 41 -3.04 13.46 -6.22
CA ALA A 41 -3.88 12.40 -6.77
C ALA A 41 -4.23 11.33 -5.72
N GLY A 42 -3.92 11.56 -4.45
CA GLY A 42 -4.17 10.59 -3.38
C GLY A 42 -3.18 9.43 -3.34
N GLY A 43 -2.06 9.52 -4.07
CA GLY A 43 -0.95 8.58 -3.97
C GLY A 43 -0.16 8.74 -2.68
N VAL A 44 0.39 7.65 -2.18
CA VAL A 44 1.19 7.60 -0.94
C VAL A 44 2.58 7.06 -1.22
N VAL A 45 3.61 7.76 -0.74
CA VAL A 45 5.00 7.31 -0.75
C VAL A 45 5.48 7.14 0.69
N LEU A 46 5.80 5.90 1.06
CA LEU A 46 6.45 5.58 2.33
C LEU A 46 7.96 5.45 2.11
N SER A 47 8.74 6.26 2.82
CA SER A 47 10.17 5.98 2.99
C SER A 47 10.32 5.03 4.17
N LEU A 48 10.95 3.90 3.92
CA LEU A 48 11.18 2.86 4.91
C LEU A 48 12.67 2.78 5.24
N SER A 49 12.98 2.32 6.44
CA SER A 49 14.34 2.03 6.89
C SER A 49 15.10 1.20 5.86
N ARG A 50 16.42 1.40 5.78
CA ARG A 50 17.33 0.75 4.80
C ARG A 50 17.16 1.29 3.38
N GLY A 51 16.57 2.47 3.23
CA GLY A 51 16.47 3.17 1.95
C GLY A 51 15.44 2.59 1.00
N PHE A 52 14.49 1.79 1.50
CA PHE A 52 13.38 1.29 0.70
C PHE A 52 12.30 2.36 0.55
N ARG A 53 11.61 2.34 -0.60
CA ARG A 53 10.43 3.17 -0.84
C ARG A 53 9.29 2.30 -1.31
N LEU A 54 8.14 2.43 -0.66
CA LEU A 54 6.88 1.88 -1.13
C LEU A 54 6.07 3.02 -1.72
N VAL A 55 5.75 2.91 -3.01
CA VAL A 55 4.88 3.86 -3.73
C VAL A 55 3.57 3.16 -3.99
N VAL A 56 2.48 3.72 -3.47
CA VAL A 56 1.12 3.22 -3.65
C VAL A 56 0.35 4.29 -4.40
N ILE A 57 -0.19 3.91 -5.55
CA ILE A 57 -0.96 4.79 -6.43
C ILE A 57 -2.35 4.16 -6.52
N PRO A 58 -3.42 4.86 -6.07
CA PRO A 58 -4.78 4.37 -6.26
C PRO A 58 -5.07 4.28 -7.76
N ASP A 59 -5.83 3.28 -8.18
CA ASP A 59 -6.25 3.15 -9.58
C ASP A 59 -7.40 4.12 -9.94
N GLY A 60 -8.10 4.66 -8.94
CA GLY A 60 -9.08 5.74 -9.08
C GLY A 60 -10.28 5.32 -9.92
N ILE A 61 -10.74 4.08 -9.73
CA ILE A 61 -11.88 3.53 -10.45
C ILE A 61 -13.16 4.13 -9.85
N GLU A 62 -13.96 4.80 -10.68
CA GLU A 62 -15.23 5.42 -10.26
C GLU A 62 -16.17 4.38 -9.62
N GLY A 63 -16.62 4.68 -8.40
CA GLY A 63 -17.49 3.80 -7.62
C GLY A 63 -16.78 2.66 -6.89
N ASP A 64 -15.46 2.56 -6.97
CA ASP A 64 -14.63 1.71 -6.11
C ASP A 64 -13.93 2.55 -5.02
N GLU A 65 -13.54 1.89 -3.92
CA GLU A 65 -12.81 2.52 -2.83
C GLU A 65 -11.37 2.86 -3.25
N ASP A 66 -10.99 4.13 -3.14
CA ASP A 66 -9.60 4.57 -3.31
C ASP A 66 -8.73 4.07 -2.15
N TRP A 67 -9.25 4.22 -0.92
CA TRP A 67 -8.55 3.87 0.31
C TRP A 67 -9.49 3.43 1.42
N ARG A 68 -8.99 2.53 2.26
CA ARG A 68 -9.63 2.17 3.54
C ARG A 68 -8.60 2.10 4.66
N PHE A 69 -8.75 2.98 5.64
CA PHE A 69 -7.92 3.01 6.84
C PHE A 69 -8.70 2.45 8.03
N PHE A 70 -8.09 1.53 8.76
CA PHE A 70 -8.68 0.90 9.94
C PHE A 70 -7.67 0.81 11.08
N ALA A 71 -8.16 0.90 12.31
CA ALA A 71 -7.35 0.72 13.51
C ALA A 71 -7.14 -0.80 13.76
N PRO A 72 -5.90 -1.32 13.72
CA PRO A 72 -5.66 -2.74 13.92
C PRO A 72 -6.18 -3.24 15.27
N GLY A 73 -6.95 -4.33 15.27
CA GLY A 73 -7.44 -4.98 16.48
C GLY A 73 -8.62 -4.26 17.17
N VAL A 74 -9.16 -3.20 16.55
CA VAL A 74 -10.35 -2.50 17.05
C VAL A 74 -11.47 -2.62 16.02
N ASN A 75 -12.64 -3.06 16.46
CA ASN A 75 -13.85 -3.05 15.63
C ASN A 75 -14.53 -1.67 15.75
N ALA A 76 -13.94 -0.67 15.09
CA ALA A 76 -14.47 0.69 14.97
C ALA A 76 -14.74 1.02 13.50
N ALA A 77 -15.49 2.09 13.23
CA ALA A 77 -15.70 2.58 11.88
C ALA A 77 -14.36 2.81 11.17
N HIS A 78 -14.30 2.38 9.90
CA HIS A 78 -13.14 2.59 9.05
C HIS A 78 -13.24 3.97 8.40
N LEU A 79 -12.10 4.62 8.14
CA LEU A 79 -12.06 5.80 7.29
C LEU A 79 -11.92 5.33 5.84
N VAL A 80 -12.94 5.57 5.03
CA VAL A 80 -12.99 5.19 3.62
C VAL A 80 -12.88 6.45 2.75
N ILE A 81 -12.11 6.37 1.67
CA ILE A 81 -12.00 7.41 0.64
C ILE A 81 -12.56 6.83 -0.66
N GLU A 82 -13.53 7.53 -1.25
CA GLU A 82 -14.14 7.23 -2.55
C GLU A 82 -14.18 8.52 -3.38
N ASP A 83 -13.83 8.43 -4.66
CA ASP A 83 -13.79 9.57 -5.59
C ASP A 83 -13.03 10.79 -5.02
N GLY A 84 -11.95 10.55 -4.27
CA GLY A 84 -11.15 11.60 -3.62
C GLY A 84 -11.81 12.30 -2.43
N ALA A 85 -12.93 11.80 -1.90
CA ALA A 85 -13.64 12.34 -0.75
C ALA A 85 -13.81 11.28 0.37
N VAL A 86 -13.98 11.74 1.61
CA VAL A 86 -14.30 10.83 2.72
C VAL A 86 -15.72 10.31 2.55
N ALA A 87 -15.87 8.99 2.49
CA ALA A 87 -17.15 8.35 2.26
C ALA A 87 -18.06 8.41 3.52
N PRO A 88 -19.39 8.57 3.38
CA PRO A 88 -20.30 8.81 4.50
C PRO A 88 -20.30 7.72 5.59
N GLU A 89 -20.11 6.46 5.20
CA GLU A 89 -20.06 5.31 6.11
C GLU A 89 -18.86 5.36 7.07
N SER A 90 -17.91 6.27 6.84
CA SER A 90 -16.80 6.53 7.76
C SER A 90 -17.24 7.13 9.10
N PHE A 91 -18.50 7.57 9.21
CA PHE A 91 -19.04 8.28 10.37
C PHE A 91 -20.16 7.54 11.10
N ASP A 92 -20.51 6.32 10.67
CA ASP A 92 -21.58 5.48 11.24
C ASP A 92 -21.17 4.69 12.50
#